data_AF-A0A2V9NY84-F1
#
_entry.id   AF-A0A2V9NY84-F1
#
_cell.length_a   1.000
_cell.length_b   1.000
_cell.length_c   1.000
_cell.angle_alpha   90.00
_cell.angle_beta   90.00
_cell.angle_gamma   90.00
#
_symmetry.space_group_name_H-M   'P 1'
#
loop_
_entity.id
_entity.type
_entity.pdbx_description
1 polymer ?
#
loop_
_entity_poly.entity_id
_entity_poly.type
_entity_poly.pdbx_seq_one_letter_code
_entity_poly.pdbx_strand_id
1 'polypeptide(L)'
;MWLFIISDAITFGAILFSYGYLRNATTDWPKPFESASVLNAYIMTVVLVTSSLTMLMGIRAAKSGQQSKAVMWSFITVVGGLVFALLHIKEWLGLIGGGLRLFGNPWGSGLFGAAFFSITGLHLTHVVGGCIAITVVTLGYKRGRYDSMDLEIWGLYWHFVDLVWMFVVPFVYLLNVKR
;
A
#
# COMPACT_ATOMS: atom_id res chain seq x y z
N MET A 1 -8.37 -13.02 11.92
CA MET A 1 -8.05 -12.13 10.77
C MET A 1 -9.11 -11.07 10.54
N TRP A 2 -10.39 -11.42 10.36
CA TRP A 2 -11.45 -10.43 10.09
C TRP A 2 -11.57 -9.27 11.10
N LEU A 3 -11.50 -9.55 12.41
CA LEU A 3 -11.52 -8.48 13.43
C LEU A 3 -10.34 -7.52 13.29
N PHE A 4 -9.15 -8.04 12.95
CA PHE A 4 -7.98 -7.22 12.68
C PHE A 4 -8.21 -6.33 11.44
N ILE A 5 -8.71 -6.90 10.34
CA ILE A 5 -9.03 -6.14 9.11
C ILE A 5 -10.03 -5.02 9.38
N ILE A 6 -11.09 -5.28 10.16
CA ILE A 6 -12.09 -4.28 10.51
C ILE A 6 -11.48 -3.16 11.36
N SER A 7 -10.69 -3.51 12.37
CA SER A 7 -9.98 -2.52 13.21
C SER A 7 -9.06 -1.64 12.37
N ASP A 8 -8.35 -2.23 11.43
CA ASP A 8 -7.40 -1.52 10.57
C ASP A 8 -8.12 -0.65 9.53
N ALA A 9 -9.25 -1.13 8.99
CA ALA A 9 -10.14 -0.36 8.13
C ALA A 9 -10.68 0.90 8.83
N ILE A 10 -11.08 0.77 10.10
CA ILE A 10 -11.52 1.91 10.93
C ILE A 10 -10.35 2.89 11.12
N THR A 11 -9.14 2.39 11.37
CA THR A 11 -7.94 3.23 11.56
C THR A 11 -7.62 4.03 10.30
N PHE A 12 -7.52 3.39 9.14
CA PHE A 12 -7.30 4.09 7.85
C PHE A 12 -8.47 5.02 7.51
N GLY A 13 -9.71 4.60 7.76
CA GLY A 13 -10.90 5.42 7.55
C GLY A 13 -10.88 6.71 8.37
N ALA A 14 -10.52 6.62 9.66
CA ALA A 14 -10.40 7.78 10.53
C ALA A 14 -9.30 8.74 10.03
N ILE A 15 -8.11 8.22 9.68
CA ILE A 15 -7.01 9.06 9.19
C ILE A 15 -7.37 9.73 7.85
N LEU A 16 -7.99 9.01 6.91
CA LEU A 16 -8.44 9.57 5.63
C LEU A 16 -9.53 10.63 5.82
N PHE A 17 -10.46 10.41 6.75
CA PHE A 17 -11.47 11.40 7.11
C PHE A 17 -10.83 12.67 7.70
N SER A 18 -9.91 12.51 8.65
CA SER A 18 -9.14 13.63 9.23
C SER A 18 -8.36 14.40 8.16
N TYR A 19 -7.74 13.70 7.21
CA TYR A 19 -7.07 14.34 6.07
C TYR A 19 -8.03 15.13 5.18
N GLY A 20 -9.21 14.57 4.87
CA GLY A 20 -10.24 15.28 4.12
C GLY A 20 -10.71 16.56 4.84
N TYR A 21 -10.88 16.49 6.16
CA TYR A 21 -11.19 17.66 6.99
C TYR A 21 -10.08 18.70 6.96
N LEU A 22 -8.82 18.30 7.21
CA LEU A 22 -7.66 19.21 7.19
C LEU A 22 -7.52 19.93 5.84
N ARG A 23 -7.68 19.18 4.74
CA ARG A 23 -7.63 19.74 3.39
C ARG A 23 -8.72 20.79 3.15
N ASN A 24 -9.95 20.55 3.61
CA ASN A 24 -11.06 21.48 3.40
C ASN A 24 -11.03 22.67 4.37
N ALA A 25 -10.50 22.49 5.58
CA ALA A 25 -10.41 23.55 6.58
C ALA A 25 -9.20 24.49 6.36
N THR A 26 -8.22 24.07 5.56
CA THR A 26 -7.01 24.85 5.28
C THR A 26 -7.14 25.59 3.95
N THR A 27 -7.04 26.92 3.97
CA THR A 27 -7.19 27.75 2.77
C THR A 27 -6.02 27.64 1.79
N ASP A 28 -4.79 27.47 2.30
CA ASP A 28 -3.56 27.39 1.51
C ASP A 28 -3.02 25.94 1.45
N TRP A 29 -3.84 25.03 0.92
CA TRP A 29 -3.47 23.62 0.79
C TRP A 29 -2.60 23.38 -0.45
N PRO A 30 -1.39 22.80 -0.31
CA PRO A 30 -0.45 22.65 -1.41
C PRO A 30 -0.91 21.59 -2.43
N LYS A 31 -0.50 21.77 -3.69
CA LYS A 31 -0.71 20.81 -4.79
C LYS A 31 0.62 20.43 -5.44
N PRO A 32 1.41 19.55 -4.78
CA PRO A 32 2.80 19.29 -5.18
C PRO A 32 2.95 18.31 -6.34
N PHE A 33 1.89 17.59 -6.72
CA PHE A 33 2.02 16.48 -7.67
C PHE A 33 1.96 16.96 -9.12
N GLU A 34 3.02 16.69 -9.87
CA GLU A 34 3.05 16.87 -11.32
C GLU A 34 2.48 15.63 -12.05
N SER A 35 2.35 15.72 -13.37
CA SER A 35 1.85 14.61 -14.21
C SER A 35 2.67 13.33 -14.03
N ALA A 36 3.98 13.46 -13.83
CA ALA A 36 4.88 12.33 -13.58
C ALA A 36 4.56 11.59 -12.27
N SER A 37 4.27 12.31 -11.18
CA SER A 37 3.86 11.72 -9.89
C SER A 37 2.53 10.99 -10.01
N VAL A 38 1.59 11.55 -10.77
CA VAL A 38 0.29 10.92 -11.06
C VAL A 38 0.48 9.63 -11.85
N LEU A 39 1.32 9.65 -12.89
CA LEU A 39 1.65 8.45 -13.65
C LEU A 39 2.33 7.38 -12.76
N ASN A 40 3.25 7.79 -11.88
CA ASN A 40 3.88 6.87 -10.92
C ASN A 40 2.83 6.24 -9.99
N ALA A 41 1.86 7.02 -9.50
CA ALA A 41 0.75 6.49 -8.69
C ALA A 41 -0.12 5.47 -9.44
N TYR A 42 -0.41 5.71 -10.72
CA TYR A 42 -1.09 4.73 -11.56
C TYR A 42 -0.27 3.44 -11.74
N ILE A 43 1.03 3.54 -12.03
CA ILE A 43 1.92 2.38 -12.16
C ILE A 43 1.94 1.57 -10.85
N MET A 44 2.14 2.24 -9.72
CA MET A 44 2.10 1.63 -8.39
C MET A 44 0.79 0.88 -8.14
N THR A 45 -0.35 1.47 -8.55
CA THR A 45 -1.68 0.87 -8.41
C THR A 45 -1.82 -0.38 -9.26
N VAL A 46 -1.42 -0.32 -10.54
CA VAL A 46 -1.44 -1.49 -11.44
C VAL A 46 -0.56 -2.61 -10.90
N VAL A 47 0.62 -2.28 -10.35
CA VAL A 47 1.53 -3.26 -9.73
C VAL A 47 0.86 -3.94 -8.53
N LEU A 48 0.27 -3.18 -7.60
CA LEU A 48 -0.38 -3.76 -6.42
C LEU A 48 -1.61 -4.59 -6.77
N VAL A 49 -2.49 -4.09 -7.63
CA VAL A 49 -3.70 -4.83 -8.04
C VAL A 49 -3.31 -6.12 -8.77
N THR A 50 -2.29 -6.08 -9.63
CA THR A 50 -1.77 -7.29 -10.29
C THR A 50 -1.15 -8.26 -9.28
N SER A 51 -0.40 -7.74 -8.31
CA SER A 51 0.15 -8.53 -7.20
C SER A 51 -0.94 -9.18 -6.35
N SER A 52 -2.08 -8.52 -6.20
CA SER A 52 -3.26 -9.05 -5.51
C SER A 52 -3.81 -10.27 -6.27
N LEU A 53 -3.93 -10.17 -7.60
CA LEU A 53 -4.34 -11.30 -8.45
C LEU A 53 -3.37 -12.48 -8.38
N THR A 54 -2.06 -12.24 -8.31
CA THR A 54 -1.08 -13.32 -8.16
C THR A 54 -1.22 -14.05 -6.83
N MET A 55 -1.59 -13.35 -5.76
CA MET A 55 -1.85 -13.99 -4.47
C MET A 55 -3.06 -14.93 -4.54
N LEU A 56 -4.13 -14.51 -5.22
CA LEU A 56 -5.30 -15.36 -5.45
C LEU A 56 -4.95 -16.64 -6.23
N MET A 57 -4.08 -16.53 -7.25
CA MET A 57 -3.58 -17.70 -7.98
C MET A 57 -2.77 -18.64 -7.09
N GLY A 58 -1.95 -18.08 -6.18
CA GLY A 58 -1.20 -18.86 -5.18
C GLY A 58 -2.10 -19.65 -4.23
N ILE A 59 -3.15 -19.01 -3.70
CA ILE A 59 -4.12 -19.66 -2.80
C ILE A 59 -4.87 -20.78 -3.53
N ARG A 60 -5.32 -20.53 -4.78
CA ARG A 60 -5.98 -21.56 -5.59
C ARG A 60 -5.08 -22.76 -5.84
N ALA A 61 -3.81 -22.51 -6.19
CA ALA A 61 -2.82 -23.58 -6.36
C ALA A 61 -2.59 -24.37 -5.07
N ALA A 62 -2.54 -23.69 -3.91
CA ALA A 62 -2.39 -24.33 -2.61
C ALA A 62 -3.57 -25.24 -2.27
N LYS A 63 -4.81 -24.77 -2.50
CA LYS A 63 -6.05 -25.55 -2.31
C LYS A 63 -6.13 -26.76 -3.24
N SER A 64 -5.56 -26.68 -4.44
CA SER A 64 -5.46 -27.81 -5.38
C SER A 64 -4.26 -28.73 -5.12
N GLY A 65 -3.53 -28.58 -4.01
CA GLY A 65 -2.35 -29.39 -3.67
C GLY A 65 -1.11 -29.13 -4.55
N GLN A 66 -1.13 -28.11 -5.41
CA GLN A 66 -0.02 -27.77 -6.30
C GLN A 66 1.01 -26.89 -5.58
N GLN A 67 1.76 -27.47 -4.65
CA GLN A 67 2.68 -26.76 -3.75
C GLN A 67 3.69 -25.86 -4.48
N SER A 68 4.31 -26.36 -5.56
CA SER A 68 5.31 -25.59 -6.33
C SER A 68 4.71 -24.32 -6.94
N LYS A 69 3.50 -24.41 -7.51
CA LYS A 69 2.81 -23.25 -8.09
C LYS A 69 2.35 -22.27 -7.02
N ALA A 70 1.87 -22.76 -5.89
CA ALA A 70 1.50 -21.91 -4.76
C ALA A 70 2.68 -21.05 -4.31
N VAL A 71 3.85 -21.69 -4.11
CA VAL A 71 5.08 -21.01 -3.72
C VAL A 71 5.52 -19.98 -4.77
N MET A 72 5.53 -20.36 -6.05
CA MET A 72 5.90 -19.47 -7.14
C MET A 72 5.01 -18.20 -7.17
N TRP A 73 3.69 -18.39 -7.14
CA TRP A 73 2.75 -17.27 -7.18
C TRP A 73 2.85 -16.36 -5.95
N SER A 74 3.02 -16.92 -4.75
CA SER A 74 3.26 -16.13 -3.54
C SER A 74 4.54 -15.31 -3.62
N PHE A 75 5.62 -15.84 -4.20
CA PHE A 75 6.84 -15.05 -4.41
C PHE A 75 6.66 -13.94 -5.44
N ILE A 76 5.90 -14.17 -6.52
CA ILE A 76 5.56 -13.13 -7.49
C ILE A 76 4.79 -11.99 -6.78
N THR A 77 3.85 -12.31 -5.89
CA THR A 77 3.15 -11.32 -5.05
C THR A 77 4.14 -10.50 -4.21
N VAL A 78 5.08 -11.15 -3.51
CA VAL A 78 6.08 -10.44 -2.70
C VAL A 78 6.93 -9.50 -3.56
N VAL A 79 7.34 -9.93 -4.75
CA VAL A 79 8.09 -9.08 -5.69
C VAL A 79 7.25 -7.86 -6.11
N GLY A 80 5.96 -8.04 -6.41
CA GLY A 80 5.05 -6.94 -6.72
C GLY A 80 4.97 -5.91 -5.58
N GLY A 81 4.82 -6.38 -4.34
CA GLY A 81 4.85 -5.53 -3.15
C GLY A 81 6.17 -4.78 -2.94
N LEU A 82 7.30 -5.42 -3.19
CA LEU A 82 8.62 -4.78 -3.11
C LEU A 82 8.82 -3.73 -4.22
N VAL A 83 8.39 -4.01 -5.45
CA VAL A 83 8.42 -3.04 -6.55
C VAL A 83 7.58 -1.81 -6.19
N PHE A 84 6.37 -2.02 -5.65
CA PHE A 84 5.55 -0.93 -5.14
C PHE A 84 6.30 -0.10 -4.08
N ALA A 85 6.87 -0.75 -3.07
CA ALA A 85 7.58 -0.08 -1.99
C ALA A 85 8.75 0.77 -2.51
N LEU A 86 9.52 0.26 -3.48
CA LEU A 86 10.63 0.97 -4.10
C LEU A 86 10.17 2.18 -4.91
N LEU A 87 9.13 2.04 -5.73
CA LEU A 87 8.53 3.15 -6.47
C LEU A 87 8.00 4.23 -5.53
N HIS A 88 7.42 3.82 -4.41
CA HIS A 88 6.90 4.72 -3.40
C HIS A 88 8.01 5.47 -2.64
N ILE A 89 9.08 4.77 -2.24
CA ILE A 89 10.24 5.40 -1.62
C ILE A 89 10.92 6.38 -2.58
N LYS A 90 11.02 6.04 -3.87
CA LYS A 90 11.54 6.95 -4.90
C LYS A 90 10.71 8.24 -4.99
N GLU A 91 9.37 8.13 -4.95
CA GLU A 91 8.48 9.29 -4.93
C GLU A 91 8.74 10.16 -3.69
N TRP A 92 8.83 9.54 -2.51
CA TRP A 92 9.15 10.25 -1.26
C TRP A 92 10.46 11.01 -1.36
N LEU A 93 11.52 10.36 -1.85
CA LEU A 93 12.83 11.01 -2.01
C LEU A 93 12.77 12.20 -2.97
N GLY A 94 11.98 12.10 -4.05
CA GLY A 94 11.74 13.20 -4.98
C GLY A 94 11.05 14.39 -4.29
N LEU A 95 9.96 14.15 -3.56
CA LEU A 95 9.24 15.19 -2.83
C LEU A 95 10.09 15.82 -1.72
N ILE A 96 10.84 15.01 -0.99
CA ILE A 96 11.79 15.44 0.05
C ILE A 96 12.91 16.28 -0.57
N GLY A 97 13.42 15.90 -1.74
CA GLY A 97 14.39 16.68 -2.51
C GLY A 97 13.83 18.04 -2.95
N GLY A 98 12.54 18.09 -3.29
CA GLY A 98 11.81 19.33 -3.60
C GLY A 98 11.51 20.22 -2.39
N GLY A 99 11.84 19.79 -1.17
CA GLY A 99 11.64 20.57 0.05
C GLY A 99 10.46 20.14 0.92
N LEU A 100 9.76 19.05 0.57
CA LEU A 100 8.75 18.47 1.47
C LEU A 100 9.41 17.95 2.75
N ARG A 101 8.86 18.35 3.89
CA ARG A 101 9.23 17.89 5.23
C ARG A 101 7.97 17.57 6.01
N LEU A 102 8.13 16.96 7.19
CA LEU A 102 7.00 16.55 8.03
C LEU A 102 6.12 17.74 8.45
N PHE A 103 6.70 18.89 8.74
CA PHE A 103 5.96 20.08 9.21
C PHE A 103 6.24 21.34 8.37
N GLY A 104 6.72 21.18 7.13
CA GLY A 104 7.08 22.31 6.29
C GLY A 104 7.27 21.92 4.83
N ASN A 105 6.99 22.84 3.93
CA ASN A 105 7.22 22.72 2.49
C ASN A 105 7.17 24.11 1.84
N PRO A 106 7.70 24.29 0.61
CA PRO A 106 7.72 25.59 -0.05
C PRO A 106 6.42 25.96 -0.78
N TRP A 107 5.35 25.15 -0.71
CA TRP A 107 4.16 25.28 -1.56
C TRP A 107 2.85 25.56 -0.80
N GLY A 108 2.91 25.77 0.52
CA GLY A 108 1.75 26.10 1.34
C GLY A 108 1.82 25.47 2.73
N SER A 109 0.67 25.08 3.27
CA SER A 109 0.56 24.57 4.64
C SER A 109 1.46 23.35 4.91
N GLY A 110 2.23 23.43 6.00
CA GLY A 110 3.08 22.33 6.50
C GLY A 110 2.28 21.08 6.93
N LEU A 111 0.97 21.22 7.18
CA LEU A 111 0.08 20.12 7.58
C LEU A 111 -0.05 19.05 6.51
N PHE A 112 0.14 19.41 5.23
CA PHE A 112 0.11 18.44 4.14
C PHE A 112 1.19 17.38 4.31
N GLY A 113 2.44 17.77 4.63
CA GLY A 113 3.55 16.84 4.82
C GLY A 113 3.27 15.84 5.94
N ALA A 114 2.79 16.33 7.09
CA ALA A 114 2.46 15.51 8.24
C ALA A 114 1.38 14.47 7.89
N ALA A 115 0.30 14.90 7.26
CA ALA A 115 -0.80 14.01 6.89
C ALA A 115 -0.40 13.04 5.77
N PHE A 116 0.33 13.52 4.75
CA PHE A 116 0.85 12.72 3.65
C PHE A 116 1.73 11.57 4.14
N PHE A 117 2.79 11.89 4.90
CA PHE A 117 3.72 10.87 5.42
C PHE A 117 3.07 9.94 6.44
N SER A 118 2.09 10.41 7.21
CA SER A 118 1.36 9.56 8.16
C SER A 118 0.53 8.51 7.42
N ILE A 119 -0.30 8.92 6.44
CA ILE A 119 -1.16 8.00 5.68
C ILE A 119 -0.30 7.02 4.87
N THR A 120 0.61 7.57 4.07
CA THR A 120 1.39 6.77 3.12
C THR A 120 2.46 5.95 3.82
N GLY A 121 3.03 6.44 4.92
CA GLY A 121 4.00 5.71 5.73
C GLY A 121 3.37 4.56 6.50
N LEU A 122 2.18 4.76 7.08
CA LEU A 122 1.43 3.67 7.69
C LEU A 122 1.10 2.59 6.66
N HIS A 123 0.63 2.99 5.48
CA HIS A 123 0.35 2.05 4.40
C HIS A 123 1.60 1.30 3.92
N LEU A 124 2.72 2.00 3.70
CA LEU A 124 3.99 1.38 3.30
C LEU A 124 4.47 0.37 4.35
N THR A 125 4.28 0.68 5.64
CA THR A 125 4.60 -0.24 6.74
C THR A 125 3.77 -1.52 6.65
N HIS A 126 2.47 -1.41 6.34
CA HIS A 126 1.60 -2.58 6.13
C HIS A 126 2.02 -3.39 4.90
N VAL A 127 2.38 -2.74 3.79
CA VAL A 127 2.87 -3.45 2.59
C VAL A 127 4.16 -4.22 2.89
N VAL A 128 5.14 -3.59 3.55
CA VAL A 128 6.40 -4.25 3.91
C VAL A 128 6.16 -5.38 4.92
N GLY A 129 5.33 -5.15 5.94
CA GLY A 129 4.92 -6.18 6.90
C GLY A 129 4.23 -7.37 6.23
N GLY A 130 3.33 -7.10 5.27
CA GLY A 130 2.68 -8.10 4.44
C GLY A 130 3.65 -8.92 3.61
N CYS A 131 4.64 -8.28 2.96
CA CYS A 131 5.68 -8.98 2.20
C CYS A 131 6.47 -9.95 3.09
N ILE A 132 6.85 -9.51 4.30
CA ILE A 132 7.57 -10.34 5.27
C ILE A 132 6.68 -11.51 5.69
N ALA A 133 5.44 -11.25 6.08
CA ALA A 133 4.52 -12.28 6.55
C ALA A 133 4.21 -13.33 5.47
N ILE A 134 3.92 -12.91 4.22
CA ILE A 134 3.72 -13.79 3.08
C ILE A 134 4.97 -14.65 2.84
N THR A 135 6.16 -14.04 2.87
CA THR A 135 7.41 -14.80 2.71
C THR A 135 7.56 -15.88 3.79
N VAL A 136 7.32 -15.54 5.05
CA VAL A 136 7.42 -16.48 6.18
C VAL A 136 6.41 -17.62 6.05
N VAL A 137 5.14 -17.32 5.80
CA VAL A 137 4.09 -18.35 5.68
C VAL A 137 4.31 -19.23 4.44
N THR A 138 4.74 -18.65 3.31
CA THR A 138 5.05 -19.43 2.10
C THR A 138 6.23 -20.36 2.30
N LEU A 139 7.28 -19.92 2.99
CA LEU A 139 8.42 -20.79 3.33
C LEU A 139 8.03 -21.89 4.33
N GLY A 140 7.17 -21.60 5.30
CA GLY A 140 6.64 -22.60 6.21
C GLY A 140 5.71 -23.60 5.53
N TYR A 141 4.85 -23.15 4.62
CA TYR A 141 4.00 -23.99 3.76
C TYR A 141 4.83 -24.92 2.88
N LYS A 142 5.92 -24.41 2.28
CA LYS A 142 6.88 -25.23 1.51
C LYS A 142 7.51 -26.35 2.37
N ARG A 143 7.73 -26.08 3.66
CA ARG A 143 8.31 -27.03 4.63
C ARG A 143 7.26 -27.92 5.30
N GLY A 144 5.97 -27.80 4.94
CA GLY A 144 4.87 -28.56 5.55
C GLY A 144 4.50 -28.12 6.97
N ARG A 145 4.93 -26.93 7.42
CA ARG A 145 4.59 -26.37 8.74
C ARG A 145 3.24 -25.64 8.77
N TYR A 146 2.81 -25.15 7.61
CA TYR A 146 1.58 -24.39 7.41
C TYR A 146 0.77 -25.02 6.28
N ASP A 147 -0.53 -24.76 6.27
CA ASP A 147 -1.45 -25.29 5.27
C ASP A 147 -1.93 -24.22 4.27
N SER A 148 -2.89 -24.59 3.41
CA SER A 148 -3.49 -23.64 2.47
C SER A 148 -4.35 -22.56 3.14
N MET A 149 -4.89 -22.83 4.33
CA MET A 149 -5.70 -21.89 5.09
C MET A 149 -4.84 -20.77 5.67
N ASP A 150 -3.64 -21.07 6.15
CA ASP A 150 -2.67 -20.07 6.60
C ASP A 150 -2.31 -19.08 5.48
N LEU A 151 -2.08 -19.60 4.26
CA LEU A 151 -1.86 -18.77 3.07
C LEU A 151 -3.07 -17.90 2.71
N GLU A 152 -4.28 -18.44 2.86
CA GLU A 152 -5.52 -17.70 2.62
C GLU A 152 -5.72 -16.56 3.62
N ILE A 153 -5.43 -16.80 4.91
CA ILE A 153 -5.50 -15.79 5.96
C ILE A 153 -4.59 -14.59 5.64
N TRP A 154 -3.34 -14.85 5.26
CA TRP A 154 -2.40 -13.80 4.85
C TRP A 154 -2.73 -13.20 3.48
N GLY A 155 -3.37 -13.96 2.61
CA GLY A 155 -3.94 -13.45 1.36
C GLY A 155 -5.04 -12.42 1.58
N LEU A 156 -5.97 -12.68 2.50
CA LEU A 156 -7.02 -11.72 2.89
C LEU A 156 -6.42 -10.42 3.42
N TYR A 157 -5.36 -10.50 4.23
CA TYR A 157 -4.61 -9.33 4.67
C TYR A 157 -4.03 -8.55 3.49
N TRP A 158 -3.39 -9.23 2.53
CA TRP A 158 -2.81 -8.59 1.35
C TRP A 158 -3.84 -7.86 0.49
N HIS A 159 -4.97 -8.52 0.23
CA HIS A 159 -6.09 -7.93 -0.52
C HIS A 159 -6.67 -6.69 0.18
N PHE A 160 -6.72 -6.70 1.51
CA PHE A 160 -7.15 -5.55 2.29
C PHE A 160 -6.16 -4.36 2.16
N VAL A 161 -4.86 -4.63 2.26
CA VAL A 161 -3.83 -3.58 2.09
C VAL A 161 -3.94 -2.96 0.70
N ASP A 162 -4.10 -3.76 -0.36
CA ASP A 162 -4.34 -3.29 -1.73
C ASP A 162 -5.60 -2.40 -1.83
N LEU A 163 -6.70 -2.81 -1.18
CA LEU A 163 -7.94 -2.04 -1.15
C LEU A 163 -7.77 -0.66 -0.50
N VAL A 164 -7.00 -0.56 0.59
CA VAL A 164 -6.70 0.73 1.22
C VAL A 164 -5.99 1.66 0.23
N TRP A 165 -5.03 1.16 -0.54
CA TRP A 165 -4.31 1.95 -1.53
C TRP A 165 -5.23 2.55 -2.60
N MET A 166 -6.25 1.81 -3.03
CA MET A 166 -7.25 2.31 -3.97
C MET A 166 -8.00 3.56 -3.48
N PHE A 167 -8.10 3.77 -2.16
CA PHE A 167 -8.63 5.00 -1.58
C PHE A 167 -7.57 6.08 -1.37
N VAL A 168 -6.33 5.70 -1.06
CA VAL A 168 -5.22 6.65 -0.88
C VAL A 168 -4.92 7.42 -2.17
N VAL A 169 -4.88 6.74 -3.32
CA VAL A 169 -4.55 7.36 -4.62
C VAL A 169 -5.47 8.54 -4.98
N PRO A 170 -6.81 8.40 -5.01
CA PRO A 170 -7.67 9.52 -5.37
C PRO A 170 -7.58 10.67 -4.36
N PHE A 171 -7.59 10.37 -3.06
CA PHE A 171 -7.59 11.41 -2.01
C PHE A 171 -6.26 12.17 -1.90
N VAL A 172 -5.15 11.46 -2.04
CA VAL A 172 -3.81 12.02 -1.83
C VAL A 172 -3.22 12.52 -3.14
N TYR A 173 -3.22 11.72 -4.21
CA TYR A 173 -2.58 12.10 -5.47
C TYR A 173 -3.52 12.92 -6.36
N LEU A 174 -4.69 12.38 -6.71
CA LEU A 174 -5.54 12.99 -7.75
C LEU A 174 -6.16 14.33 -7.32
N LEU A 175 -6.51 14.50 -6.05
CA LEU A 175 -7.04 15.78 -5.54
C LEU A 175 -5.99 16.89 -5.40
N ASN A 176 -4.70 16.57 -5.49
CA ASN A 176 -3.60 17.52 -5.29
C ASN A 176 -2.65 17.60 -6.49
N VAL A 177 -3.17 17.31 -7.69
CA VAL A 177 -2.47 17.54 -8.95
C VAL A 177 -2.32 19.03 -9.18
N LYS A 178 -1.09 19.45 -9.48
CA LYS A 178 -0.76 20.80 -9.93
C LYS A 178 -1.42 21.03 -11.29
N ARG A 179 -2.38 21.95 -11.35
CA ARG A 179 -3.05 22.37 -12.59
C ARG A 179 -2.34 23.57 -13.18
#